data_AF-A0A1X0RPJ2-F1
#
_entry.id   AF-A0A1X0RPJ2-F1
#
_cell.length_a   1.000
_cell.length_b   1.000
_cell.length_c   1.000
_cell.angle_alpha   90.00
_cell.angle_beta   90.00
_cell.angle_gamma   90.00
#
_symmetry.space_group_name_H-M   'P 1'
#
loop_
_entity.id
_entity.type
_entity.pdbx_description
1 polymer ?
#
loop_
_entity_poly.entity_id
_entity_poly.type
_entity_poly.pdbx_seq_one_letter_code
_entity_poly.pdbx_strand_id
1 'polypeptide(L)'
;MGKQEVNFISIPIKKPDKLSWTPALTKYITESYAEDAKKYNQDCNLLDSLRQRCLEQEQIENPLVLEDFYFNQLSFLGSKFPLDVRLINNWGLLFVH
;
A
#
# COMPACT_ATOMS: atom_id res chain seq x y z
N MET A 1 -40.18 -6.90 24.74
CA MET A 1 -39.52 -6.05 23.72
C MET A 1 -38.56 -6.94 22.95
N GLY A 2 -38.90 -7.37 21.74
CA GLY A 2 -38.01 -8.21 20.93
C GLY A 2 -36.85 -7.37 20.42
N LYS A 3 -35.60 -7.84 20.59
CA LYS A 3 -34.44 -7.24 19.93
C LYS A 3 -34.67 -7.33 18.41
N GLN A 4 -34.84 -6.20 17.75
CA GLN A 4 -34.71 -6.16 16.28
C GLN A 4 -33.23 -6.28 15.96
N GLU A 5 -32.85 -7.39 15.34
CA GLU A 5 -31.51 -7.54 14.76
C GLU A 5 -31.48 -6.76 13.45
N VAL A 6 -30.56 -5.80 13.37
CA VAL A 6 -30.31 -5.02 12.16
C VAL A 6 -29.23 -5.75 11.37
N ASN A 7 -29.58 -6.24 10.18
CA ASN A 7 -28.62 -6.89 9.29
C ASN A 7 -27.82 -5.83 8.53
N PHE A 8 -26.53 -5.75 8.81
CA PHE A 8 -25.60 -4.90 8.07
C PHE A 8 -24.84 -5.72 7.03
N ILE A 9 -24.65 -5.13 5.85
CA ILE A 9 -23.77 -5.69 4.83
C ILE A 9 -22.35 -5.19 5.10
N SER A 10 -21.38 -6.09 5.05
CA SER A 10 -19.95 -5.76 5.07
C SER A 10 -19.28 -6.22 3.78
N ILE A 11 -18.18 -5.55 3.42
CA ILE A 11 -17.37 -5.88 2.25
C ILE A 11 -16.05 -6.46 2.75
N PRO A 12 -15.61 -7.63 2.26
CA PRO A 12 -14.31 -8.18 2.63
C PRO A 12 -13.16 -7.34 2.06
N ILE A 13 -12.06 -7.28 2.80
CA ILE A 13 -10.84 -6.58 2.38
C ILE A 13 -10.14 -7.37 1.27
N LYS A 14 -9.63 -6.66 0.24
CA LYS A 14 -8.89 -7.27 -0.87
C LYS A 14 -7.60 -7.90 -0.36
N LYS A 15 -7.21 -9.05 -0.91
CA LYS A 15 -5.88 -9.63 -0.72
C LYS A 15 -4.99 -9.26 -1.93
N PRO A 16 -4.09 -8.27 -1.82
CA PRO A 16 -3.18 -7.93 -2.89
C PRO A 16 -2.00 -8.90 -2.98
N ASP A 17 -1.37 -8.95 -4.16
CA ASP A 17 -0.14 -9.68 -4.36
C ASP A 17 1.05 -9.04 -3.60
N LYS A 18 2.11 -9.84 -3.44
CA LYS A 18 3.40 -9.36 -2.92
C LYS A 18 3.97 -8.33 -3.89
N LEU A 19 4.25 -7.14 -3.36
CA LEU A 19 4.81 -6.01 -4.08
C LEU A 19 5.84 -5.35 -3.17
N SER A 20 6.96 -4.96 -3.75
CA SER A 20 7.98 -4.12 -3.10
C SER A 20 8.24 -2.89 -3.95
N TRP A 21 8.16 -1.72 -3.33
CA TRP A 21 8.40 -0.41 -3.91
C TRP A 21 9.89 -0.13 -4.07
N THR A 22 10.73 -0.67 -3.17
CA THR A 22 12.17 -0.36 -3.12
C THR A 22 12.88 -0.56 -4.45
N PRO A 23 12.78 -1.70 -5.17
CA PRO A 23 13.46 -1.88 -6.44
C PRO A 23 13.00 -0.90 -7.52
N ALA A 24 11.71 -0.56 -7.56
CA ALA A 24 11.16 0.33 -8.58
C ALA A 24 11.56 1.78 -8.34
N LEU A 25 11.49 2.25 -7.08
CA LEU A 25 11.85 3.60 -6.70
C LEU A 25 13.34 3.85 -6.83
N THR A 26 14.17 2.95 -6.30
CA THR A 26 15.64 3.09 -6.38
C THR A 26 16.12 3.12 -7.83
N LYS A 27 15.57 2.24 -8.68
CA LYS A 27 15.84 2.25 -10.12
C LYS A 27 15.46 3.59 -10.76
N TYR A 28 14.25 4.08 -10.50
CA TYR A 28 13.80 5.35 -11.07
C TYR A 28 14.68 6.52 -10.63
N ILE A 29 15.06 6.59 -9.34
CA ILE A 29 15.91 7.65 -8.80
C ILE A 29 17.28 7.66 -9.49
N THR A 30 17.90 6.49 -9.65
CA THR A 30 19.19 6.37 -10.32
C THR A 30 19.10 6.72 -11.81
N GLU A 31 18.06 6.24 -12.50
CA GLU A 31 17.93 6.45 -13.95
C GLU A 31 17.46 7.85 -14.34
N SER A 32 16.55 8.45 -13.57
CA SER A 32 15.87 9.70 -13.94
C SER A 32 16.45 10.93 -13.24
N TYR A 33 16.87 10.81 -11.98
CA TYR A 33 17.48 11.92 -11.23
C TYR A 33 19.02 11.87 -11.21
N ALA A 34 19.62 10.78 -11.72
CA ALA A 34 21.07 10.54 -11.65
C ALA A 34 21.61 10.62 -10.21
N GLU A 35 20.78 10.29 -9.22
CA GLU A 35 21.11 10.34 -7.79
C GLU A 35 21.50 8.95 -7.25
N ASP A 36 22.30 8.95 -6.18
CA ASP A 36 22.62 7.73 -5.45
C ASP A 36 21.39 7.23 -4.68
N ALA A 37 20.76 6.19 -5.20
CA ALA A 37 19.59 5.55 -4.61
C ALA A 37 19.83 5.05 -3.18
N LYS A 38 21.08 4.81 -2.76
CA LYS A 38 21.39 4.38 -1.39
C LYS A 38 20.91 5.38 -0.33
N LYS A 39 20.84 6.67 -0.67
CA LYS A 39 20.32 7.73 0.20
C LYS A 39 18.85 7.52 0.56
N TYR A 40 18.09 6.86 -0.32
CA TYR A 40 16.65 6.68 -0.20
C TYR A 40 16.24 5.26 0.19
N ASN A 41 17.20 4.33 0.30
CA ASN A 41 16.92 2.93 0.67
C ASN A 41 16.17 2.81 2.00
N GLN A 42 16.51 3.63 2.99
CA GLN A 42 15.85 3.59 4.29
C GLN A 42 14.36 3.95 4.16
N ASP A 43 14.05 5.03 3.45
CA ASP A 43 12.66 5.47 3.23
C ASP A 43 11.88 4.48 2.38
N CYS A 44 12.51 3.91 1.35
CA CYS A 44 11.91 2.87 0.51
C CYS A 44 11.59 1.60 1.32
N ASN A 45 12.52 1.14 2.16
CA ASN A 45 12.31 -0.01 3.04
C ASN A 45 11.22 0.26 4.10
N LEU A 46 11.12 1.50 4.59
CA LEU A 46 10.06 1.91 5.50
C LEU A 46 8.69 1.85 4.82
N LEU A 47 8.59 2.26 3.55
CA LEU A 47 7.37 2.16 2.75
C LEU A 47 6.95 0.70 2.54
N ASP A 48 7.89 -0.20 2.24
CA ASP A 48 7.62 -1.64 2.12
C ASP A 48 7.17 -2.26 3.44
N SER A 49 7.79 -1.87 4.56
CA SER A 49 7.40 -2.31 5.90
C SER A 49 6.00 -1.79 6.25
N LEU A 50 5.69 -0.53 5.93
CA LEU A 50 4.37 0.07 6.15
C LEU A 50 3.30 -0.69 5.35
N ARG A 51 3.57 -1.01 4.07
CA ARG A 51 2.69 -1.85 3.25
C ARG A 51 2.45 -3.20 3.93
N GLN A 52 3.51 -3.90 4.33
CA GLN A 52 3.38 -5.21 4.95
C GLN A 52 2.50 -5.17 6.22
N ARG A 53 2.69 -4.17 7.08
CA ARG A 53 1.86 -3.99 8.27
C ARG A 53 0.38 -3.73 7.92
N CYS A 54 0.09 -3.03 6.82
CA CYS A 54 -1.28 -2.87 6.32
C CYS A 54 -1.89 -4.18 5.82
N LEU A 55 -1.09 -5.14 5.37
CA LEU A 55 -1.60 -6.45 4.92
C LEU A 55 -1.80 -7.42 6.09
N GLU A 56 -1.10 -7.23 7.19
CA GLU A 56 -1.15 -8.07 8.41
C GLU A 56 -2.18 -7.56 9.44
N GLN A 57 -3.16 -6.75 8.99
CA GLN A 57 -4.15 -6.01 9.79
C GLN A 57 -5.01 -6.83 10.77
N GLU A 58 -5.07 -8.15 10.64
CA GLU A 58 -5.82 -9.03 11.56
C GLU A 58 -5.34 -8.92 13.02
N GLN A 59 -4.22 -8.23 13.29
CA GLN A 59 -3.58 -8.11 14.60
C GLN A 59 -3.59 -6.68 15.21
N ILE A 60 -4.26 -5.69 14.60
CA ILE A 60 -4.12 -4.27 15.00
C ILE A 60 -5.42 -3.70 15.58
N GLU A 61 -5.35 -3.02 16.73
CA GLU A 61 -6.50 -2.39 17.42
C GLU A 61 -7.23 -1.31 16.60
N ASN A 62 -6.54 -0.68 15.63
CA ASN A 62 -7.13 0.31 14.72
C ASN A 62 -6.52 0.19 13.30
N PRO A 63 -7.05 -0.70 12.45
CA PRO A 63 -6.52 -0.96 11.11
C PRO A 63 -6.66 0.25 10.17
N LEU A 64 -7.70 1.07 10.35
CA LEU A 64 -7.99 2.24 9.50
C LEU A 64 -6.89 3.30 9.56
N VAL A 65 -6.36 3.56 10.76
CA VAL A 65 -5.28 4.55 10.94
C VAL A 65 -4.04 4.16 10.13
N LEU A 66 -3.71 2.86 10.09
CA LEU A 66 -2.55 2.38 9.35
C LEU A 66 -2.78 2.47 7.83
N GLU A 67 -4.00 2.20 7.35
CA GLU A 67 -4.38 2.39 5.95
C GLU A 67 -4.27 3.85 5.54
N ASP A 68 -4.76 4.77 6.37
CA ASP A 68 -4.67 6.21 6.12
C ASP A 68 -3.21 6.67 6.01
N PHE A 69 -2.33 6.18 6.89
CA PHE A 69 -0.90 6.47 6.79
C PHE A 69 -0.31 5.96 5.47
N TYR A 70 -0.58 4.71 5.10
CA TYR A 70 -0.06 4.14 3.86
C TYR A 70 -0.62 4.86 2.62
N PHE A 71 -1.91 5.18 2.61
CA PHE A 71 -2.55 5.95 1.55
C PHE A 71 -1.93 7.34 1.39
N ASN A 72 -1.65 8.02 2.50
CA ASN A 72 -0.98 9.33 2.47
C ASN A 72 0.44 9.23 1.91
N GLN A 73 1.20 8.18 2.24
CA GLN A 73 2.52 7.96 1.65
C GLN A 73 2.43 7.71 0.13
N LEU A 74 1.47 6.92 -0.32
CA LEU A 74 1.25 6.70 -1.76
C LEU A 74 0.84 7.98 -2.49
N SER A 75 0.00 8.80 -1.86
CA SER A 75 -0.40 10.11 -2.42
C SER A 75 0.79 11.06 -2.53
N PHE A 76 1.65 11.10 -1.51
CA PHE A 76 2.90 11.86 -1.57
C PHE A 76 3.82 11.33 -2.67
N LEU A 77 3.96 10.01 -2.80
CA LEU A 77 4.77 9.38 -3.82
C LEU A 77 4.28 9.74 -5.24
N GLY A 78 2.96 9.71 -5.47
CA GLY A 78 2.35 10.13 -6.73
C GLY A 78 2.57 11.60 -7.09
N SER A 79 2.92 12.45 -6.13
CA SER A 79 3.31 13.85 -6.38
C SER A 79 4.77 14.01 -6.82
N LYS A 80 5.61 13.00 -6.56
CA LYS A 80 7.07 13.04 -6.82
C LYS A 80 7.46 12.18 -8.02
N PHE A 81 6.79 11.05 -8.19
CA PHE A 81 7.09 10.05 -9.21
C PHE A 81 5.98 10.01 -10.26
N PRO A 82 6.31 9.80 -11.54
CA PRO A 82 5.30 9.61 -12.57
C PRO A 82 4.51 8.32 -12.30
N LEU A 83 3.25 8.29 -12.74
CA LEU A 83 2.37 7.14 -12.57
C LEU A 83 2.88 5.86 -13.29
N ASP A 84 3.82 6.01 -14.24
CA ASP A 84 4.47 4.92 -14.99
C ASP A 84 5.82 4.49 -14.36
N VAL A 85 6.05 4.74 -13.07
CA VAL A 85 7.05 3.93 -12.35
C VAL A 85 6.52 2.50 -12.35
N ARG A 86 7.01 1.68 -13.30
CA ARG A 86 6.57 0.33 -13.68
C ARG A 86 6.35 -0.63 -12.49
N LEU A 87 5.29 -0.40 -11.76
CA LEU A 87 4.82 -1.23 -10.67
C LEU A 87 3.50 -1.83 -11.13
N ILE A 88 3.58 -3.09 -11.55
CA ILE A 88 2.38 -3.87 -11.86
C ILE A 88 1.73 -4.20 -10.51
N ASN A 89 0.82 -3.33 -10.09
CA ASN A 89 0.00 -3.55 -8.91
C ASN A 89 -1.13 -4.50 -9.29
N ASN A 90 -0.91 -5.80 -9.15
CA ASN A 90 -1.97 -6.78 -9.36
C ASN A 90 -2.84 -6.87 -8.10
N TRP A 91 -3.99 -6.19 -8.13
CA TRP A 91 -5.04 -6.33 -7.12
C TRP A 91 -6.02 -7.36 -7.64
N GLY A 92 -6.09 -8.54 -7.00
CA GLY A 92 -7.10 -9.53 -7.31
C GLY A 92 -8.52 -8.94 -7.28
N LEU A 93 -9.40 -9.41 -8.16
CA LEU A 93 -10.81 -9.05 -8.14
C LEU A 93 -11.46 -9.58 -6.85
N LEU A 94 -12.23 -8.73 -6.16
CA LEU A 94 -12.97 -9.15 -4.96
C LEU A 94 -14.15 -10.06 -5.28
N PHE A 95 -14.78 -9.82 -6.41
CA PHE A 95 -15.92 -10.57 -6.88
C PHE A 95 -15.52 -11.17 -8.23
N VAL A 96 -15.37 -12.49 -8.24
CA VAL A 96 -15.21 -13.27 -9.47
C VAL A 96 -16.52 -14.04 -9.61
N HIS A 97 -17.25 -13.78 -10.71
CA HIS A 97 -18.54 -14.39 -11.00
C HIS A 97 -18.40 -15.86 -11.39
#